data_AF-A0A1G1AAF5-F1
#
_entry.id   AF-A0A1G1AAF5-F1
#
_cell.length_a   1.000
_cell.length_b   1.000
_cell.length_c   1.000
_cell.angle_alpha   90.00
_cell.angle_beta   90.00
_cell.angle_gamma   90.00
#
_symmetry.space_group_name_H-M   'P 1'
#
loop_
_entity.id
_entity.type
_entity.pdbx_description
1 polymer ?
#
loop_
_entity_poly.entity_id
_entity_poly.type
_entity_poly.pdbx_seq_one_letter_code
_entity_poly.pdbx_strand_id
1 'polypeptide(L)'
;MAMKTQLENARNGKITPAMVDVSRDEGVNVETVRRQIAKGYAVVPANPGHKNSKHFIVGRSFRTKVNANIGRSTDRSSSREEIRKLGVAIDAGADFVMDLSVGPNLTSVRRQILSKCIVPLGTVPVYEALSLVDGDADRLDADLLLSVIRRQAEEGVDFMTLHAGLLKRHVPLALKRVMGIVSRGGAILAGWMTRKNKENPLFEQWDAVLDICVKHDVTVSLGDGLRPGCLADASDKAQFAELDVLGNLVQKCRKRGVQVMVEGPGHVPFDQIQMNMEREQAVCDRAPFYVLGPLVTDIAPGYDHITCSIGSTAAAYYGASLLCYVTPAEHLGLPTEDDVRAGVVASRIAAHAADVARKLPGAIERDIAMARARMDFDWKRQFELSLDGVSARQRYQQTLCGKGRKADHCSMCGKDFCAVRATKKLSENLIANTARCKKTLKTK
;
A
#
# COMPACT_ATOMS: atom_id res chain seq x y z
N MET A 1 -5.70 2.08 -33.96
CA MET A 1 -5.13 0.88 -33.28
C MET A 1 -5.82 0.74 -31.94
N ALA A 2 -6.24 -0.46 -31.55
CA ALA A 2 -6.72 -0.71 -30.20
C ALA A 2 -5.62 -0.33 -29.19
N MET A 3 -6.02 0.29 -28.09
CA MET A 3 -5.11 0.62 -27.00
C MET A 3 -4.55 -0.67 -26.40
N LYS A 4 -3.25 -0.69 -26.11
CA LYS A 4 -2.56 -1.83 -25.49
C LYS A 4 -2.24 -1.54 -24.04
N THR A 5 -2.33 -2.54 -23.17
CA THR A 5 -1.97 -2.42 -21.75
C THR A 5 -0.47 -2.22 -21.55
N GLN A 6 -0.03 -1.82 -20.35
CA GLN A 6 1.41 -1.78 -20.05
C GLN A 6 2.07 -3.16 -20.22
N LEU A 7 1.38 -4.25 -19.85
CA LEU A 7 1.89 -5.62 -20.01
C LEU A 7 2.09 -5.98 -21.49
N GLU A 8 1.11 -5.67 -22.33
CA GLU A 8 1.21 -5.94 -23.77
C GLU A 8 2.28 -5.08 -24.44
N ASN A 9 2.37 -3.80 -24.11
CA ASN A 9 3.42 -2.93 -24.61
C ASN A 9 4.80 -3.46 -24.20
N ALA A 10 4.96 -3.83 -22.92
CA ALA A 10 6.20 -4.37 -22.39
C ALA A 10 6.61 -5.65 -23.12
N ARG A 11 5.71 -6.61 -23.30
CA ARG A 11 5.99 -7.87 -24.02
C ARG A 11 6.35 -7.67 -25.48
N ASN A 12 5.79 -6.64 -26.11
CA ASN A 12 6.13 -6.24 -27.48
C ASN A 12 7.43 -5.42 -27.58
N GLY A 13 8.22 -5.34 -26.50
CA GLY A 13 9.49 -4.59 -26.49
C GLY A 13 9.32 -3.07 -26.50
N LYS A 14 8.10 -2.55 -26.29
CA LYS A 14 7.82 -1.12 -26.33
C LYS A 14 7.92 -0.50 -24.93
N ILE A 15 8.69 0.58 -24.83
CA ILE A 15 8.75 1.44 -23.66
C ILE A 15 7.67 2.51 -23.76
N THR A 16 6.82 2.61 -22.75
CA THR A 16 5.74 3.62 -22.68
C THR A 16 6.17 4.84 -21.86
N PRO A 17 5.47 5.98 -21.96
CA PRO A 17 5.71 7.13 -21.08
C PRO A 17 5.61 6.76 -19.59
N ALA A 18 4.61 5.95 -19.21
CA ALA A 18 4.44 5.47 -17.83
C ALA A 18 5.68 4.69 -17.34
N MET A 19 6.30 3.87 -18.19
CA MET A 19 7.54 3.16 -17.85
C MET A 19 8.73 4.10 -17.65
N VAL A 20 8.81 5.19 -18.43
CA VAL A 20 9.84 6.22 -18.28
C VAL A 20 9.65 6.99 -16.97
N ASP A 21 8.41 7.32 -16.62
CA ASP A 21 8.09 8.04 -15.39
C ASP A 21 8.50 7.24 -14.15
N VAL A 22 8.08 5.97 -14.06
CA VAL A 22 8.43 5.11 -12.91
C VAL A 22 9.92 4.78 -12.88
N SER A 23 10.59 4.70 -14.05
CA SER A 23 12.04 4.52 -14.12
C SER A 23 12.80 5.68 -13.48
N ARG A 24 12.38 6.93 -13.74
CA ARG A 24 12.96 8.13 -13.13
C ARG A 24 12.69 8.19 -11.64
N ASP A 25 11.45 7.90 -11.22
CA ASP A 25 11.05 7.95 -9.81
C ASP A 25 11.79 6.93 -8.95
N GLU A 26 12.01 5.72 -9.48
CA GLU A 26 12.74 4.65 -8.81
C GLU A 26 14.27 4.74 -8.96
N GLY A 27 14.79 5.61 -9.84
CA GLY A 27 16.23 5.70 -10.11
C GLY A 27 16.81 4.44 -10.78
N VAL A 28 16.01 3.73 -11.57
CA VAL A 28 16.36 2.44 -12.20
C VAL A 28 16.26 2.54 -13.71
N ASN A 29 17.04 1.73 -14.44
CA ASN A 29 17.00 1.71 -15.91
C ASN A 29 15.61 1.32 -16.44
N VAL A 30 15.08 2.07 -17.42
CA VAL A 30 13.75 1.85 -18.01
C VAL A 30 13.57 0.47 -18.65
N GLU A 31 14.63 -0.13 -19.17
CA GLU A 31 14.58 -1.48 -19.71
C GLU A 31 14.44 -2.53 -18.59
N THR A 32 14.95 -2.26 -17.39
CA THR A 32 14.65 -3.08 -16.21
C THR A 32 13.17 -2.98 -15.86
N VAL A 33 12.57 -1.78 -15.86
CA VAL A 33 11.13 -1.58 -15.67
C VAL A 33 10.32 -2.40 -16.68
N ARG A 34 10.58 -2.21 -17.98
CA ARG A 34 9.88 -2.92 -19.05
C ARG A 34 9.99 -4.44 -18.89
N ARG A 35 11.18 -4.98 -18.59
CA ARG A 35 11.36 -6.42 -18.38
C ARG A 35 10.59 -6.97 -17.19
N GLN A 36 10.54 -6.25 -16.07
CA GLN A 36 9.78 -6.67 -14.89
C GLN A 36 8.27 -6.71 -15.19
N ILE A 37 7.76 -5.69 -15.91
CA ILE A 37 6.36 -5.65 -16.36
C ILE A 37 6.09 -6.78 -17.36
N ALA A 38 6.96 -7.01 -18.36
CA ALA A 38 6.76 -8.04 -19.38
C ALA A 38 6.67 -9.46 -18.79
N LYS A 39 7.43 -9.72 -17.72
CA LYS A 39 7.39 -10.97 -16.94
C LYS A 39 6.16 -11.08 -16.02
N GLY A 40 5.47 -9.96 -15.77
CA GLY A 40 4.37 -9.86 -14.81
C GLY A 40 4.83 -9.81 -13.35
N TYR A 41 6.12 -9.55 -13.09
CA TYR A 41 6.70 -9.42 -11.75
C TYR A 41 6.58 -7.99 -11.19
N ALA A 42 6.07 -7.09 -12.02
CA ALA A 42 5.70 -5.74 -11.64
C ALA A 42 4.49 -5.27 -12.45
N VAL A 43 3.73 -4.34 -11.86
CA VAL A 43 2.58 -3.69 -12.49
C VAL A 43 2.69 -2.17 -12.37
N VAL A 44 2.10 -1.47 -13.33
CA VAL A 44 1.92 -0.02 -13.33
C VAL A 44 0.43 0.26 -13.59
N PRO A 45 -0.39 0.42 -12.55
CA PRO A 45 -1.79 0.80 -12.69
C PRO A 45 -1.87 2.19 -13.35
N ALA A 46 -2.44 2.24 -14.55
CA ALA A 46 -2.38 3.42 -15.41
C ALA A 46 -3.58 3.44 -16.37
N ASN A 47 -4.79 3.45 -15.80
CA ASN A 47 -5.99 3.55 -16.62
C ASN A 47 -5.97 4.90 -17.35
N PRO A 48 -6.02 4.93 -18.70
CA PRO A 48 -5.94 6.18 -19.45
C PRO A 48 -7.10 7.15 -19.20
N GLY A 49 -8.19 6.70 -18.59
CA GLY A 49 -9.25 7.57 -18.07
C GLY A 49 -8.77 8.46 -16.92
N HIS A 50 -7.76 8.04 -16.16
CA HIS A 50 -7.22 8.76 -15.01
C HIS A 50 -6.10 9.75 -15.39
N LYS A 51 -6.47 10.81 -16.10
CA LYS A 51 -5.52 11.74 -16.74
C LYS A 51 -4.53 12.45 -15.79
N ASN A 52 -4.88 12.60 -14.51
CA ASN A 52 -4.09 13.38 -13.53
C ASN A 52 -3.17 12.51 -12.67
N SER A 53 -3.22 11.19 -12.84
CA SER A 53 -2.50 10.25 -11.98
C SER A 53 -1.01 10.20 -12.30
N LYS A 54 -0.17 10.32 -11.27
CA LYS A 54 1.24 9.95 -11.34
C LYS A 54 1.35 8.42 -11.43
N HIS A 55 2.23 7.94 -12.29
CA HIS A 55 2.52 6.53 -12.40
C HIS A 55 3.39 6.04 -11.24
N PHE A 56 3.01 4.92 -10.64
CA PHE A 56 3.83 4.17 -9.68
C PHE A 56 3.96 2.71 -10.13
N ILE A 57 5.12 2.12 -9.85
CA ILE A 57 5.38 0.70 -10.10
C ILE A 57 5.36 -0.08 -8.80
N VAL A 58 4.62 -1.20 -8.83
CA VAL A 58 4.56 -2.17 -7.73
C VAL A 58 5.25 -3.44 -8.19
N GLY A 59 6.27 -3.87 -7.46
CA GLY A 59 6.96 -5.13 -7.72
C GLY A 59 8.22 -5.27 -6.88
N ARG A 60 8.66 -6.51 -6.70
CA ARG A 60 9.73 -6.84 -5.76
C ARG A 60 11.08 -6.19 -6.10
N SER A 61 11.32 -5.77 -7.34
CA SER A 61 12.58 -5.12 -7.72
C SER A 61 12.63 -3.62 -7.40
N PHE A 62 11.55 -3.04 -6.89
CA PHE A 62 11.37 -1.60 -6.67
C PHE A 62 11.14 -1.29 -5.19
N ARG A 63 11.13 0.00 -4.84
CA ARG A 63 10.79 0.46 -3.48
C ARG A 63 9.39 -0.03 -3.10
N THR A 64 9.23 -0.40 -1.83
CA THR A 64 7.94 -0.85 -1.31
C THR A 64 6.94 0.32 -1.31
N LYS A 65 5.73 0.07 -1.79
CA LYS A 65 4.68 1.09 -1.94
C LYS A 65 3.67 1.01 -0.80
N VAL A 66 2.94 2.10 -0.55
CA VAL A 66 1.90 2.20 0.47
C VAL A 66 0.58 2.64 -0.15
N ASN A 67 -0.49 1.92 0.19
CA ASN A 67 -1.87 2.26 -0.14
C ASN A 67 -2.59 2.84 1.09
N ALA A 68 -3.41 3.87 0.89
CA ALA A 68 -4.33 4.40 1.88
C ALA A 68 -5.79 4.12 1.46
N ASN A 69 -6.57 3.52 2.36
CA ASN A 69 -8.01 3.36 2.15
C ASN A 69 -8.78 4.57 2.69
N ILE A 70 -9.54 5.22 1.82
CA ILE A 70 -10.56 6.18 2.21
C ILE A 70 -11.94 5.60 1.88
N GLY A 71 -12.99 6.31 2.24
CA GLY A 71 -14.35 5.94 1.91
C GLY A 71 -15.31 6.24 3.05
N ARG A 72 -16.57 6.50 2.69
CA ARG A 72 -17.65 6.73 3.64
C ARG A 72 -18.51 5.49 3.86
N SER A 73 -19.21 5.45 4.99
CA SER A 73 -20.27 4.47 5.24
C SER A 73 -21.66 5.07 4.98
N THR A 74 -22.71 4.28 5.19
CA THR A 74 -24.10 4.76 5.22
C THR A 74 -24.35 5.74 6.37
N ASP A 75 -23.57 5.64 7.44
CA ASP A 75 -23.86 6.32 8.72
C ASP A 75 -22.99 7.56 8.95
N ARG A 76 -21.83 7.63 8.30
CA ARG A 76 -20.82 8.68 8.54
C ARG A 76 -19.99 9.01 7.31
N SER A 77 -19.46 10.23 7.34
CA SER A 77 -18.63 10.88 6.33
C SER A 77 -19.37 11.41 5.10
N SER A 78 -18.95 12.58 4.66
CA SER A 78 -19.46 13.29 3.48
C SER A 78 -18.43 13.27 2.35
N SER A 79 -18.85 13.53 1.11
CA SER A 79 -17.91 13.68 -0.02
C SER A 79 -16.80 14.70 0.29
N ARG A 80 -17.11 15.76 1.04
CA ARG A 80 -16.14 16.78 1.42
C ARG A 80 -15.07 16.24 2.39
N GLU A 81 -15.46 15.39 3.32
CA GLU A 81 -14.53 14.70 4.23
C GLU A 81 -13.61 13.75 3.48
N GLU A 82 -14.17 12.95 2.57
CA GLU A 82 -13.37 12.00 1.78
C GLU A 82 -12.36 12.70 0.87
N ILE A 83 -12.70 13.86 0.31
CA ILE A 83 -11.72 14.70 -0.41
C ILE A 83 -10.63 15.25 0.50
N ARG A 84 -10.91 15.58 1.77
CA ARG A 84 -9.86 16.01 2.71
C ARG A 84 -8.95 14.86 3.10
N LYS A 85 -9.52 13.68 3.41
CA LYS A 85 -8.74 12.46 3.69
C LYS A 85 -7.85 12.07 2.51
N LEU A 86 -8.34 12.20 1.27
CA LEU A 86 -7.53 12.02 0.06
C LEU A 86 -6.30 12.93 0.07
N GLY A 87 -6.49 14.22 0.32
CA GLY A 87 -5.38 15.18 0.41
C GLY A 87 -4.39 14.83 1.51
N VAL A 88 -4.89 14.49 2.69
CA VAL A 88 -4.05 14.09 3.84
C VAL A 88 -3.26 12.82 3.56
N ALA A 89 -3.87 11.81 2.92
CA ALA A 89 -3.19 10.57 2.55
C ALA A 89 -2.02 10.83 1.60
N ILE A 90 -2.26 11.63 0.55
CA ILE A 90 -1.23 11.99 -0.44
C ILE A 90 -0.12 12.82 0.20
N ASP A 91 -0.48 13.83 1.01
CA ASP A 91 0.48 14.68 1.74
C ASP A 91 1.33 13.88 2.74
N ALA A 92 0.77 12.81 3.32
CA ALA A 92 1.49 11.89 4.21
C ALA A 92 2.37 10.87 3.45
N GLY A 93 2.27 10.81 2.12
CA GLY A 93 3.11 10.00 1.25
C GLY A 93 2.50 8.68 0.78
N ALA A 94 1.17 8.56 0.71
CA ALA A 94 0.52 7.41 0.08
C ALA A 94 0.87 7.36 -1.43
N ASP A 95 1.31 6.20 -1.91
CA ASP A 95 1.59 5.97 -3.34
C ASP A 95 0.33 5.54 -4.10
N PHE A 96 -0.65 4.97 -3.39
CA PHE A 96 -1.94 4.51 -3.91
C PHE A 96 -3.06 4.91 -2.95
N VAL A 97 -4.26 5.09 -3.49
CA VAL A 97 -5.47 5.31 -2.68
C VAL A 97 -6.56 4.35 -3.15
N MET A 98 -7.38 3.84 -2.23
CA MET A 98 -8.61 3.13 -2.59
C MET A 98 -9.84 3.86 -2.07
N ASP A 99 -10.86 3.98 -2.91
CA ASP A 99 -12.20 4.40 -2.51
C ASP A 99 -13.04 3.17 -2.14
N LEU A 100 -13.24 2.99 -0.83
CA LEU A 100 -14.03 1.90 -0.25
C LEU A 100 -15.44 2.34 0.17
N SER A 101 -15.93 3.46 -0.39
CA SER A 101 -17.24 4.02 -0.06
C SER A 101 -18.39 3.05 -0.33
N VAL A 102 -19.38 3.06 0.55
CA VAL A 102 -20.65 2.33 0.40
C VAL A 102 -21.84 3.29 0.53
N GLY A 103 -23.02 2.86 0.07
CA GLY A 103 -24.27 3.62 0.17
C GLY A 103 -24.67 4.32 -1.13
N PRO A 104 -25.54 5.35 -1.08
CA PRO A 104 -26.12 5.98 -2.28
C PRO A 104 -25.09 6.86 -3.03
N ASN A 105 -25.32 7.28 -4.26
CA ASN A 105 -24.52 8.32 -4.95
C ASN A 105 -23.01 8.04 -5.15
N LEU A 106 -22.56 6.78 -5.13
CA LEU A 106 -21.13 6.43 -5.24
C LEU A 106 -20.47 6.91 -6.53
N THR A 107 -21.18 6.87 -7.66
CA THR A 107 -20.71 7.41 -8.94
C THR A 107 -20.27 8.87 -8.84
N SER A 108 -21.07 9.72 -8.20
CA SER A 108 -20.76 11.14 -8.05
C SER A 108 -19.54 11.36 -7.14
N VAL A 109 -19.50 10.64 -6.01
CA VAL A 109 -18.38 10.70 -5.05
C VAL A 109 -17.07 10.27 -5.72
N ARG A 110 -17.07 9.12 -6.39
CA ARG A 110 -15.87 8.59 -7.04
C ARG A 110 -15.36 9.51 -8.15
N ARG A 111 -16.26 10.12 -8.95
CA ARG A 111 -15.85 11.12 -9.95
C ARG A 111 -15.17 12.35 -9.33
N GLN A 112 -15.67 12.82 -8.18
CA GLN A 112 -15.02 13.90 -7.43
C GLN A 112 -13.64 13.48 -6.92
N ILE A 113 -13.51 12.26 -6.38
CA ILE A 113 -12.22 11.69 -5.94
C ILE A 113 -11.25 11.61 -7.13
N LEU A 114 -11.63 10.95 -8.23
CA LEU A 114 -10.82 10.82 -9.45
C LEU A 114 -10.34 12.17 -9.99
N SER A 115 -11.19 13.20 -9.97
CA SER A 115 -10.79 14.53 -10.46
C SER A 115 -9.65 15.18 -9.65
N LYS A 116 -9.45 14.76 -8.39
CA LYS A 116 -8.47 15.33 -7.45
C LYS A 116 -7.36 14.34 -7.07
N CYS A 117 -7.54 13.06 -7.37
CA CYS A 117 -6.56 12.02 -7.10
C CYS A 117 -5.40 12.17 -8.09
N ILE A 118 -4.19 12.37 -7.57
CA ILE A 118 -2.97 12.48 -8.38
C ILE A 118 -2.09 11.22 -8.28
N VAL A 119 -2.62 10.17 -7.67
CA VAL A 119 -2.00 8.86 -7.53
C VAL A 119 -3.00 7.79 -8.00
N PRO A 120 -2.59 6.55 -8.28
CA PRO A 120 -3.53 5.55 -8.78
C PRO A 120 -4.64 5.25 -7.78
N LEU A 121 -5.87 5.21 -8.28
CA LEU A 121 -7.08 4.99 -7.50
C LEU A 121 -7.62 3.58 -7.71
N GLY A 122 -7.82 2.85 -6.60
CA GLY A 122 -8.44 1.54 -6.58
C GLY A 122 -9.85 1.51 -6.01
N THR A 123 -10.58 0.44 -6.30
CA THR A 123 -11.94 0.21 -5.76
C THR A 123 -12.18 -1.27 -5.49
N VAL A 124 -13.30 -1.57 -4.83
CA VAL A 124 -13.84 -2.93 -4.70
C VAL A 124 -15.24 -2.95 -5.33
N PRO A 125 -15.41 -3.32 -6.61
CA PRO A 125 -16.67 -3.18 -7.35
C PRO A 125 -17.90 -3.82 -6.69
N VAL A 126 -17.73 -4.92 -5.95
CA VAL A 126 -18.83 -5.58 -5.23
C VAL A 126 -19.50 -4.67 -4.19
N TYR A 127 -18.80 -3.65 -3.66
CA TYR A 127 -19.37 -2.72 -2.69
C TYR A 127 -20.40 -1.79 -3.31
N GLU A 128 -20.13 -1.29 -4.53
CA GLU A 128 -21.11 -0.51 -5.27
C GLU A 128 -22.26 -1.39 -5.76
N ALA A 129 -21.96 -2.61 -6.26
CA ALA A 129 -22.99 -3.54 -6.68
C ALA A 129 -23.99 -3.84 -5.55
N LEU A 130 -23.49 -4.10 -4.34
CA LEU A 130 -24.34 -4.30 -3.15
C LEU A 130 -25.12 -3.04 -2.79
N SER A 131 -24.53 -1.86 -2.92
CA SER A 131 -25.20 -0.59 -2.63
C SER A 131 -26.33 -0.28 -3.62
N LEU A 132 -26.22 -0.72 -4.87
CA LEU A 132 -27.27 -0.57 -5.90
C LEU A 132 -28.48 -1.47 -5.69
N VAL A 133 -28.35 -2.49 -4.85
CA VAL A 133 -29.43 -3.39 -4.45
C VAL A 133 -29.80 -3.22 -2.97
N ASP A 134 -29.52 -2.04 -2.42
CA ASP A 134 -29.92 -1.64 -1.06
C ASP A 134 -29.40 -2.57 0.05
N GLY A 135 -28.24 -3.20 -0.15
CA GLY A 135 -27.67 -4.14 0.81
C GLY A 135 -28.22 -5.56 0.71
N ASP A 136 -29.23 -5.80 -0.13
CA ASP A 136 -29.79 -7.13 -0.34
C ASP A 136 -28.89 -7.94 -1.28
N ALA A 137 -28.00 -8.71 -0.67
CA ALA A 137 -27.10 -9.58 -1.40
C ALA A 137 -27.84 -10.60 -2.29
N ASP A 138 -29.09 -10.98 -2.04
CA ASP A 138 -29.82 -11.93 -2.90
C ASP A 138 -30.23 -11.37 -4.26
N ARG A 139 -30.19 -10.05 -4.40
CA ARG A 139 -30.43 -9.33 -5.66
C ARG A 139 -29.15 -9.11 -6.46
N LEU A 140 -27.98 -9.51 -5.93
CA LEU A 140 -26.76 -9.53 -6.72
C LEU A 140 -26.84 -10.60 -7.81
N ASP A 141 -26.29 -10.30 -8.97
CA ASP A 141 -26.03 -11.25 -10.04
C ASP A 141 -24.74 -10.86 -10.77
N ALA A 142 -24.32 -11.72 -11.70
CA ALA A 142 -23.09 -11.52 -12.45
C ALA A 142 -23.17 -10.32 -13.40
N ASP A 143 -24.34 -10.05 -13.99
CA ASP A 143 -24.53 -8.95 -14.94
C ASP A 143 -24.38 -7.60 -14.25
N LEU A 144 -24.94 -7.44 -13.05
CA LEU A 144 -24.78 -6.26 -12.22
C LEU A 144 -23.30 -6.05 -11.86
N LEU A 145 -22.60 -7.10 -11.41
CA LEU A 145 -21.17 -7.02 -11.09
C LEU A 145 -20.34 -6.58 -12.31
N LEU A 146 -20.57 -7.20 -13.47
CA LEU A 146 -19.88 -6.84 -14.72
C LEU A 146 -20.22 -5.40 -15.17
N SER A 147 -21.47 -4.96 -14.99
CA SER A 147 -21.89 -3.60 -15.31
C SER A 147 -21.16 -2.55 -14.46
N VAL A 148 -20.97 -2.84 -13.17
CA VAL A 148 -20.27 -1.95 -12.23
C VAL A 148 -18.77 -1.90 -12.55
N ILE A 149 -18.15 -3.07 -12.78
CA ILE A 149 -16.74 -3.17 -13.21
C ILE A 149 -16.51 -2.35 -14.48
N ARG A 150 -17.39 -2.48 -15.48
CA ARG A 150 -17.31 -1.72 -16.73
C ARG A 150 -17.41 -0.21 -16.52
N ARG A 151 -18.42 0.26 -15.77
CA ARG A 151 -18.57 1.69 -15.50
C ARG A 151 -17.35 2.28 -14.78
N GLN A 152 -16.84 1.58 -13.77
CA GLN A 152 -15.68 2.05 -13.03
C GLN A 152 -14.41 2.09 -13.89
N ALA A 153 -14.24 1.13 -14.80
CA ALA A 153 -13.14 1.12 -15.76
C ALA A 153 -13.24 2.30 -16.73
N GLU A 154 -14.45 2.63 -17.21
CA GLU A 154 -14.72 3.79 -18.07
C GLU A 154 -14.49 5.12 -17.35
N GLU A 155 -14.75 5.18 -16.04
CA GLU A 155 -14.52 6.37 -15.21
C GLU A 155 -13.04 6.68 -14.97
N GLY A 156 -12.16 5.68 -15.08
CA GLY A 156 -10.72 5.85 -14.86
C GLY A 156 -10.18 5.19 -13.59
N VAL A 157 -10.86 4.21 -13.00
CA VAL A 157 -10.28 3.44 -11.88
C VAL A 157 -9.06 2.65 -12.39
N ASP A 158 -7.91 2.77 -11.72
CA ASP A 158 -6.65 2.16 -12.17
C ASP A 158 -6.51 0.69 -11.82
N PHE A 159 -7.06 0.29 -10.67
CA PHE A 159 -7.05 -1.09 -10.23
C PHE A 159 -8.31 -1.48 -9.46
N MET A 160 -8.68 -2.76 -9.51
CA MET A 160 -9.88 -3.25 -8.85
C MET A 160 -9.59 -4.49 -8.04
N THR A 161 -10.00 -4.49 -6.77
CA THR A 161 -10.03 -5.69 -5.94
C THR A 161 -11.20 -6.58 -6.33
N LEU A 162 -10.88 -7.75 -6.87
CA LEU A 162 -11.85 -8.72 -7.38
C LEU A 162 -11.68 -10.05 -6.65
N HIS A 163 -12.67 -10.41 -5.86
CA HIS A 163 -12.67 -11.60 -4.99
C HIS A 163 -13.09 -12.85 -5.77
N ALA A 164 -12.35 -13.22 -6.82
CA ALA A 164 -12.65 -14.38 -7.67
C ALA A 164 -11.98 -15.68 -7.17
N GLY A 165 -11.12 -15.63 -6.15
CA GLY A 165 -10.39 -16.79 -5.61
C GLY A 165 -11.18 -17.63 -4.60
N LEU A 166 -12.07 -17.00 -3.85
CA LEU A 166 -13.03 -17.64 -2.95
C LEU A 166 -13.99 -18.50 -3.78
N LEU A 167 -13.89 -19.81 -3.67
CA LEU A 167 -14.83 -20.75 -4.30
C LEU A 167 -15.80 -21.30 -3.27
N LYS A 168 -16.97 -21.75 -3.73
CA LYS A 168 -18.04 -22.30 -2.89
C LYS A 168 -17.55 -23.40 -1.95
N ARG A 169 -16.66 -24.27 -2.43
CA ARG A 169 -16.06 -25.36 -1.63
C ARG A 169 -15.14 -24.88 -0.49
N HIS A 170 -14.67 -23.63 -0.53
CA HIS A 170 -13.81 -23.08 0.52
C HIS A 170 -14.63 -22.51 1.70
N VAL A 171 -15.89 -22.13 1.47
CA VAL A 171 -16.75 -21.51 2.50
C VAL A 171 -16.84 -22.37 3.78
N PRO A 172 -17.07 -23.70 3.72
CA PRO A 172 -17.13 -24.52 4.94
C PRO A 172 -15.80 -24.62 5.70
N LEU A 173 -14.66 -24.34 5.06
CA LEU A 173 -13.36 -24.29 5.72
C LEU A 173 -13.28 -23.03 6.58
N ALA A 174 -13.65 -21.89 6.00
CA ALA A 174 -13.60 -20.59 6.67
C ALA A 174 -14.63 -20.48 7.81
N LEU A 175 -15.80 -21.11 7.70
CA LEU A 175 -16.81 -21.09 8.78
C LEU A 175 -16.42 -21.87 10.05
N LYS A 176 -15.29 -22.60 10.04
CA LYS A 176 -14.73 -23.27 11.23
C LYS A 176 -13.76 -22.40 12.03
N ARG A 177 -13.41 -21.22 11.50
CA ARG A 177 -12.49 -20.26 12.12
C ARG A 177 -13.09 -19.58 13.35
N VAL A 178 -12.24 -18.97 14.16
CA VAL A 178 -12.64 -18.14 15.29
C VAL A 178 -13.41 -16.91 14.82
N MET A 179 -12.93 -16.21 13.78
CA MET A 179 -13.58 -15.01 13.24
C MET A 179 -14.26 -15.23 11.88
N GLY A 180 -14.28 -16.45 11.36
CA GLY A 180 -14.95 -16.76 10.10
C GLY A 180 -14.33 -16.04 8.90
N ILE A 181 -15.15 -15.28 8.17
CA ILE A 181 -14.75 -14.50 6.99
C ILE A 181 -14.80 -13.02 7.35
N VAL A 182 -13.63 -12.37 7.40
CA VAL A 182 -13.51 -10.94 7.75
C VAL A 182 -13.34 -10.01 6.53
N SER A 183 -13.12 -10.57 5.35
CA SER A 183 -13.19 -9.78 4.12
C SER A 183 -14.63 -9.40 3.85
N ARG A 184 -14.94 -8.09 3.79
CA ARG A 184 -16.29 -7.62 3.44
C ARG A 184 -16.72 -8.17 2.07
N GLY A 185 -15.87 -8.05 1.05
CA GLY A 185 -16.15 -8.58 -0.29
C GLY A 185 -16.29 -10.11 -0.30
N GLY A 186 -15.40 -10.80 0.42
CA GLY A 186 -15.47 -12.26 0.59
C GLY A 186 -16.76 -12.72 1.27
N ALA A 187 -17.19 -12.06 2.35
CA ALA A 187 -18.40 -12.39 3.09
C ALA A 187 -19.67 -12.18 2.24
N ILE A 188 -19.73 -11.10 1.45
CA ILE A 188 -20.85 -10.82 0.53
C ILE A 188 -20.99 -11.98 -0.48
N LEU A 189 -19.89 -12.36 -1.14
CA LEU A 189 -19.91 -13.42 -2.16
C LEU A 189 -20.13 -14.80 -1.54
N ALA A 190 -19.54 -15.09 -0.38
CA ALA A 190 -19.77 -16.35 0.34
C ALA A 190 -21.25 -16.51 0.73
N GLY A 191 -21.87 -15.44 1.24
CA GLY A 191 -23.30 -15.42 1.54
C GLY A 191 -24.16 -15.65 0.30
N TRP A 192 -23.84 -14.97 -0.81
CA TRP A 192 -24.53 -15.15 -2.09
C TRP A 192 -24.43 -16.59 -2.60
N MET A 193 -23.22 -17.16 -2.65
CA MET A 193 -22.98 -18.54 -3.11
C MET A 193 -23.75 -19.55 -2.27
N THR A 194 -23.81 -19.34 -0.95
CA THR A 194 -24.50 -20.24 -0.02
C THR A 194 -26.01 -20.21 -0.26
N ARG A 195 -26.62 -19.02 -0.38
CA ARG A 195 -28.08 -18.88 -0.59
C ARG A 195 -28.53 -19.29 -1.99
N LYS A 196 -27.76 -18.95 -3.03
CA LYS A 196 -28.07 -19.32 -4.42
C LYS A 196 -27.62 -20.73 -4.78
N ASN A 197 -26.83 -21.38 -3.93
CA ASN A 197 -26.20 -22.67 -4.18
C ASN A 197 -25.35 -22.71 -5.47
N LYS A 198 -24.78 -21.57 -5.88
CA LYS A 198 -23.99 -21.40 -7.12
C LYS A 198 -22.52 -21.12 -6.81
N GLU A 199 -21.65 -21.31 -7.79
CA GLU A 199 -20.23 -20.94 -7.70
C GLU A 199 -20.05 -19.41 -7.75
N ASN A 200 -18.88 -18.92 -7.37
CA ASN A 200 -18.56 -17.50 -7.35
C ASN A 200 -18.82 -16.85 -8.73
N PRO A 201 -19.69 -15.82 -8.81
CA PRO A 201 -20.08 -15.24 -10.09
C PRO A 201 -18.92 -14.54 -10.83
N LEU A 202 -17.94 -13.99 -10.10
CA LEU A 202 -16.73 -13.41 -10.70
C LEU A 202 -15.82 -14.50 -11.26
N PHE A 203 -15.73 -15.65 -10.58
CA PHE A 203 -14.93 -16.79 -11.06
C PHE A 203 -15.53 -17.39 -12.33
N GLU A 204 -16.84 -17.59 -12.36
CA GLU A 204 -17.54 -18.11 -13.55
C GLU A 204 -17.45 -17.14 -14.74
N GLN A 205 -17.52 -15.83 -14.50
CA GLN A 205 -17.47 -14.79 -15.54
C GLN A 205 -16.08 -14.17 -15.74
N TRP A 206 -15.01 -14.88 -15.35
CA TRP A 206 -13.67 -14.28 -15.33
C TRP A 206 -13.19 -13.77 -16.69
N ASP A 207 -13.53 -14.46 -17.79
CA ASP A 207 -13.14 -14.01 -19.13
C ASP A 207 -13.78 -12.68 -19.52
N ALA A 208 -15.04 -12.46 -19.14
CA ALA A 208 -15.75 -11.20 -19.36
C ALA A 208 -15.20 -10.06 -18.50
N VAL A 209 -14.75 -10.36 -17.27
CA VAL A 209 -14.00 -9.41 -16.44
C VAL A 209 -12.70 -8.99 -17.14
N LEU A 210 -11.94 -9.94 -17.67
CA LEU A 210 -10.67 -9.66 -18.35
C LEU A 210 -10.88 -8.88 -19.66
N ASP A 211 -11.97 -9.11 -20.40
CA ASP A 211 -12.36 -8.29 -21.57
C ASP A 211 -12.50 -6.81 -21.21
N ILE A 212 -13.07 -6.52 -20.04
CA ILE A 212 -13.21 -5.14 -19.56
C ILE A 212 -11.84 -4.59 -19.15
N CYS A 213 -11.09 -5.32 -18.32
CA CYS A 213 -9.83 -4.84 -17.78
C CYS A 213 -8.78 -4.55 -18.87
N VAL A 214 -8.67 -5.41 -19.89
CA VAL A 214 -7.69 -5.23 -20.97
C VAL A 214 -7.99 -3.99 -21.82
N LYS A 215 -9.28 -3.69 -22.05
CA LYS A 215 -9.71 -2.54 -22.87
C LYS A 215 -9.33 -1.19 -22.24
N HIS A 216 -9.23 -1.15 -20.91
CA HIS A 216 -9.01 0.07 -20.14
C HIS A 216 -7.67 0.08 -19.37
N ASP A 217 -6.81 -0.92 -19.56
CA ASP A 217 -5.56 -1.13 -18.78
C ASP A 217 -5.79 -1.07 -17.26
N VAL A 218 -6.93 -1.61 -16.80
CA VAL A 218 -7.22 -1.75 -15.37
C VAL A 218 -6.40 -2.91 -14.82
N THR A 219 -5.60 -2.64 -13.80
CA THR A 219 -4.86 -3.68 -13.10
C THR A 219 -5.79 -4.48 -12.19
N VAL A 220 -5.76 -5.80 -12.29
CA VAL A 220 -6.50 -6.67 -11.38
C VAL A 220 -5.74 -6.78 -10.07
N SER A 221 -6.40 -6.44 -8.96
CA SER A 221 -5.98 -6.81 -7.61
C SER A 221 -6.79 -8.04 -7.21
N LEU A 222 -6.17 -9.21 -7.19
CA LEU A 222 -6.85 -10.46 -6.84
C LEU A 222 -7.10 -10.50 -5.34
N GLY A 223 -8.36 -10.26 -4.93
CA GLY A 223 -8.74 -10.07 -3.53
C GLY A 223 -8.64 -11.34 -2.70
N ASP A 224 -8.24 -11.18 -1.43
CA ASP A 224 -8.10 -12.23 -0.42
C ASP A 224 -9.40 -12.40 0.40
N GLY A 225 -10.43 -12.93 -0.25
CA GLY A 225 -11.76 -13.13 0.33
C GLY A 225 -11.77 -13.97 1.61
N LEU A 226 -10.75 -14.80 1.83
CA LEU A 226 -10.55 -15.70 2.95
C LEU A 226 -9.30 -15.37 3.77
N ARG A 227 -8.83 -14.12 3.79
CA ARG A 227 -7.76 -13.73 4.72
C ARG A 227 -8.14 -13.98 6.19
N PRO A 228 -7.16 -14.27 7.07
CA PRO A 228 -7.39 -14.41 8.50
C PRO A 228 -7.68 -13.06 9.17
N GLY A 229 -8.64 -13.06 10.10
CA GLY A 229 -9.04 -11.90 10.90
C GLY A 229 -8.57 -11.91 12.35
N CYS A 230 -7.94 -13.00 12.77
CA CYS A 230 -7.24 -13.10 14.04
C CYS A 230 -6.04 -14.04 13.87
N LEU A 231 -5.11 -14.00 14.82
CA LEU A 231 -3.90 -14.83 14.80
C LEU A 231 -4.22 -16.33 14.77
N ALA A 232 -5.31 -16.76 15.41
CA ALA A 232 -5.71 -18.17 15.48
C ALA A 232 -6.13 -18.75 14.13
N ASP A 233 -6.57 -17.89 13.20
CA ASP A 233 -7.05 -18.29 11.87
C ASP A 233 -5.95 -18.20 10.81
N ALA A 234 -4.75 -17.73 11.18
CA ALA A 234 -3.65 -17.48 10.26
C ALA A 234 -3.10 -18.79 9.66
N SER A 235 -2.73 -18.72 8.39
CA SER A 235 -2.10 -19.82 7.63
C SER A 235 -2.94 -21.10 7.58
N ASP A 236 -4.26 -20.99 7.69
CA ASP A 236 -5.15 -22.13 7.68
C ASP A 236 -5.45 -22.65 6.26
N LYS A 237 -6.28 -23.71 6.21
CA LYS A 237 -6.68 -24.35 4.94
C LYS A 237 -7.51 -23.43 4.06
N ALA A 238 -8.35 -22.57 4.64
CA ALA A 238 -9.21 -21.67 3.86
C ALA A 238 -8.39 -20.60 3.13
N GLN A 239 -7.42 -19.99 3.83
CA GLN A 239 -6.53 -18.98 3.27
C GLN A 239 -5.72 -19.55 2.10
N PHE A 240 -5.06 -20.69 2.30
CA PHE A 240 -4.21 -21.25 1.26
C PHE A 240 -4.98 -21.88 0.11
N ALA A 241 -6.18 -22.42 0.34
CA ALA A 241 -7.03 -22.89 -0.74
C ALA A 241 -7.45 -21.75 -1.69
N GLU A 242 -7.73 -20.54 -1.17
CA GLU A 242 -7.95 -19.37 -2.01
C GLU A 242 -6.67 -18.96 -2.74
N LEU A 243 -5.52 -18.86 -2.06
CA LEU A 243 -4.24 -18.47 -2.67
C LEU A 243 -3.87 -19.36 -3.87
N ASP A 244 -4.10 -20.67 -3.76
CA ASP A 244 -3.86 -21.63 -4.84
C ASP A 244 -4.76 -21.35 -6.06
N VAL A 245 -6.00 -20.89 -5.85
CA VAL A 245 -6.87 -20.43 -6.94
C VAL A 245 -6.37 -19.11 -7.52
N LEU A 246 -5.92 -18.17 -6.68
CA LEU A 246 -5.37 -16.89 -7.15
C LEU A 246 -4.16 -17.10 -8.06
N GLY A 247 -3.27 -18.06 -7.76
CA GLY A 247 -2.16 -18.42 -8.64
C GLY A 247 -2.60 -18.83 -10.05
N ASN A 248 -3.71 -19.58 -10.16
CA ASN A 248 -4.30 -19.92 -11.45
C ASN A 248 -4.88 -18.69 -12.17
N LEU A 249 -5.53 -17.78 -11.43
CA LEU A 249 -6.10 -16.55 -11.99
C LEU A 249 -5.01 -15.58 -12.46
N VAL A 250 -3.86 -15.50 -11.78
CA VAL A 250 -2.68 -14.73 -12.24
C VAL A 250 -2.28 -15.15 -13.65
N GLN A 251 -2.19 -16.46 -13.90
CA GLN A 251 -1.83 -16.98 -15.22
C GLN A 251 -2.88 -16.61 -16.28
N LYS A 252 -4.17 -16.66 -15.94
CA LYS A 252 -5.26 -16.22 -16.85
C LYS A 252 -5.15 -14.72 -17.17
N CYS A 253 -4.96 -13.85 -16.18
CA CYS A 253 -4.76 -12.41 -16.39
C CYS A 253 -3.60 -12.14 -17.34
N ARG A 254 -2.43 -12.75 -17.04
CA ARG A 254 -1.21 -12.58 -17.84
C ARG A 254 -1.40 -13.08 -19.27
N LYS A 255 -2.08 -14.20 -19.51
CA LYS A 255 -2.37 -14.70 -20.87
C LYS A 255 -3.25 -13.74 -21.67
N ARG A 256 -4.17 -13.04 -21.01
CA ARG A 256 -5.09 -12.05 -21.60
C ARG A 256 -4.50 -10.64 -21.69
N GLY A 257 -3.22 -10.44 -21.36
CA GLY A 257 -2.58 -9.13 -21.42
C GLY A 257 -2.96 -8.18 -20.28
N VAL A 258 -3.62 -8.68 -19.23
CA VAL A 258 -4.05 -7.88 -18.08
C VAL A 258 -2.97 -7.89 -16.99
N GLN A 259 -2.64 -6.71 -16.47
CA GLN A 259 -1.75 -6.55 -15.32
C GLN A 259 -2.42 -7.10 -14.06
N VAL A 260 -1.67 -7.78 -13.19
CA VAL A 260 -2.23 -8.41 -11.99
C VAL A 260 -1.28 -8.33 -10.80
N MET A 261 -1.85 -8.02 -9.63
CA MET A 261 -1.25 -8.17 -8.31
C MET A 261 -2.17 -9.02 -7.43
N VAL A 262 -1.63 -9.61 -6.36
CA VAL A 262 -2.35 -10.52 -5.47
C VAL A 262 -2.50 -9.87 -4.10
N GLU A 263 -3.69 -9.95 -3.50
CA GLU A 263 -3.91 -9.50 -2.12
C GLU A 263 -3.59 -10.60 -1.12
N GLY A 264 -3.16 -10.22 0.07
CA GLY A 264 -2.66 -11.12 1.10
C GLY A 264 -2.98 -10.70 2.53
N PRO A 265 -2.68 -11.60 3.48
CA PRO A 265 -3.38 -11.71 4.75
C PRO A 265 -3.35 -10.47 5.64
N GLY A 266 -4.36 -10.47 6.53
CA GLY A 266 -4.62 -9.48 7.56
C GLY A 266 -3.90 -9.77 8.88
N HIS A 267 -4.36 -10.76 9.64
CA HIS A 267 -3.80 -11.06 10.96
C HIS A 267 -2.91 -12.31 10.90
N VAL A 268 -1.62 -12.16 11.19
CA VAL A 268 -0.63 -13.24 11.07
C VAL A 268 0.40 -13.10 12.18
N PRO A 269 0.61 -14.13 13.03
CA PRO A 269 1.66 -14.08 14.04
C PRO A 269 3.04 -13.97 13.37
N PHE A 270 3.95 -13.25 14.00
CA PHE A 270 5.20 -12.80 13.37
C PHE A 270 6.02 -13.93 12.73
N ASP A 271 6.07 -15.08 13.40
CA ASP A 271 6.82 -16.28 12.96
C ASP A 271 6.31 -16.87 11.64
N GLN A 272 5.05 -16.62 11.26
CA GLN A 272 4.44 -17.18 10.06
C GLN A 272 4.50 -16.24 8.84
N ILE A 273 4.96 -14.99 9.01
CA ILE A 273 4.95 -13.98 7.95
C ILE A 273 5.84 -14.40 6.78
N GLN A 274 7.07 -14.86 7.06
CA GLN A 274 8.02 -15.28 6.03
C GLN A 274 7.42 -16.35 5.12
N MET A 275 6.85 -17.41 5.72
CA MET A 275 6.24 -18.51 4.98
C MET A 275 5.09 -18.03 4.09
N ASN A 276 4.25 -17.11 4.57
CA ASN A 276 3.18 -16.53 3.76
C ASN A 276 3.73 -15.80 2.52
N MET A 277 4.78 -15.00 2.69
CA MET A 277 5.41 -14.25 1.60
C MET A 277 6.10 -15.16 0.58
N GLU A 278 6.74 -16.24 1.02
CA GLU A 278 7.41 -17.21 0.15
C GLU A 278 6.40 -18.10 -0.59
N ARG A 279 5.30 -18.47 0.08
CA ARG A 279 4.24 -19.27 -0.54
C ARG A 279 3.56 -18.50 -1.67
N GLU A 280 3.22 -17.23 -1.47
CA GLU A 280 2.64 -16.42 -2.56
C GLU A 280 3.60 -16.35 -3.75
N GLN A 281 4.89 -16.07 -3.53
CA GLN A 281 5.85 -15.99 -4.62
C GLN A 281 5.93 -17.28 -5.44
N ALA A 282 5.84 -18.43 -4.77
CA ALA A 282 5.85 -19.74 -5.42
C ALA A 282 4.55 -20.03 -6.19
N VAL A 283 3.39 -19.80 -5.56
CA VAL A 283 2.08 -20.18 -6.10
C VAL A 283 1.59 -19.20 -7.17
N CYS A 284 1.87 -17.90 -6.98
CA CYS A 284 1.40 -16.83 -7.84
C CYS A 284 2.44 -16.37 -8.86
N ASP A 285 3.49 -17.18 -9.11
CA ASP A 285 4.53 -16.93 -10.10
C ASP A 285 5.07 -15.49 -9.99
N ARG A 286 5.44 -15.14 -8.75
CA ARG A 286 6.06 -13.87 -8.38
C ARG A 286 5.28 -12.64 -8.82
N ALA A 287 3.94 -12.74 -8.85
CA ALA A 287 3.10 -11.55 -8.98
C ALA A 287 3.42 -10.56 -7.83
N PRO A 288 3.22 -9.25 -8.02
CA PRO A 288 3.37 -8.32 -6.92
C PRO A 288 2.36 -8.64 -5.82
N PHE A 289 2.84 -8.69 -4.57
CA PHE A 289 2.01 -9.02 -3.42
C PHE A 289 1.62 -7.75 -2.64
N TYR A 290 0.32 -7.61 -2.39
CA TYR A 290 -0.34 -6.49 -1.73
C TYR A 290 -0.98 -6.94 -0.42
N VAL A 291 -0.44 -6.53 0.73
CA VAL A 291 -0.86 -7.09 2.03
C VAL A 291 -1.55 -6.05 2.92
N LEU A 292 -2.57 -6.45 3.67
CA LEU A 292 -3.17 -5.65 4.73
C LEU A 292 -2.45 -5.90 6.06
N GLY A 293 -1.37 -5.16 6.29
CA GLY A 293 -0.46 -5.40 7.41
C GLY A 293 0.66 -6.39 7.09
N PRO A 294 0.76 -7.56 7.76
CA PRO A 294 -0.23 -8.09 8.68
C PRO A 294 -0.15 -7.54 10.11
N LEU A 295 -1.25 -7.61 10.87
CA LEU A 295 -1.27 -7.39 12.32
C LEU A 295 -0.65 -8.61 13.02
N VAL A 296 0.35 -8.35 13.85
CA VAL A 296 1.11 -9.41 14.55
C VAL A 296 0.54 -9.79 15.92
N THR A 297 -0.48 -9.08 16.38
CA THR A 297 -1.20 -9.34 17.63
C THR A 297 -2.57 -8.69 17.61
N ASP A 298 -3.56 -9.33 18.25
CA ASP A 298 -4.97 -8.93 18.26
C ASP A 298 -5.37 -8.08 19.49
N ILE A 299 -4.43 -7.87 20.42
CA ILE A 299 -4.75 -7.34 21.77
C ILE A 299 -4.48 -5.85 21.95
N ALA A 300 -4.27 -5.10 20.86
CA ALA A 300 -3.95 -3.67 20.92
C ALA A 300 -4.84 -2.78 20.01
N PRO A 301 -6.17 -2.94 20.02
CA PRO A 301 -7.06 -2.05 19.28
C PRO A 301 -6.85 -0.60 19.71
N GLY A 302 -6.89 0.34 18.76
CA GLY A 302 -6.44 1.73 18.96
C GLY A 302 -4.96 1.94 18.59
N TYR A 303 -4.18 0.86 18.52
CA TYR A 303 -2.77 0.86 18.17
C TYR A 303 -2.45 -0.11 17.02
N ASP A 304 -3.47 -0.51 16.25
CA ASP A 304 -3.31 -1.49 15.19
C ASP A 304 -2.41 -1.00 14.05
N HIS A 305 -2.31 0.30 13.81
CA HIS A 305 -1.28 0.88 12.95
C HIS A 305 0.17 0.49 13.38
N ILE A 306 0.42 0.29 14.68
CA ILE A 306 1.72 -0.15 15.22
C ILE A 306 1.87 -1.65 15.05
N THR A 307 0.87 -2.45 15.46
CA THR A 307 0.91 -3.92 15.33
C THR A 307 1.07 -4.33 13.87
N CYS A 308 0.36 -3.64 12.97
CA CYS A 308 0.48 -3.71 11.52
C CYS A 308 1.89 -3.32 11.05
N SER A 309 2.46 -2.20 11.50
CA SER A 309 3.78 -1.75 11.03
C SER A 309 4.91 -2.78 11.25
N ILE A 310 4.83 -3.54 12.36
CA ILE A 310 5.78 -4.62 12.67
C ILE A 310 5.66 -5.73 11.62
N GLY A 311 4.45 -6.21 11.37
CA GLY A 311 4.22 -7.28 10.40
C GLY A 311 4.46 -6.81 8.96
N SER A 312 4.03 -5.60 8.60
CA SER A 312 4.30 -4.96 7.31
C SER A 312 5.79 -4.84 7.00
N THR A 313 6.62 -4.51 8.00
CA THR A 313 8.08 -4.46 7.80
C THR A 313 8.63 -5.85 7.45
N ALA A 314 8.21 -6.89 8.17
CA ALA A 314 8.60 -8.26 7.88
C ALA A 314 8.07 -8.74 6.52
N ALA A 315 6.79 -8.47 6.23
CA ALA A 315 6.16 -8.84 4.97
C ALA A 315 6.86 -8.18 3.78
N ALA A 316 7.12 -6.87 3.84
CA ALA A 316 7.90 -6.15 2.84
C ALA A 316 9.35 -6.65 2.77
N TYR A 317 9.96 -7.05 3.88
CA TYR A 317 11.30 -7.64 3.86
C TYR A 317 11.33 -8.99 3.13
N TYR A 318 10.33 -9.85 3.31
CA TYR A 318 10.30 -11.20 2.73
C TYR A 318 9.68 -11.28 1.33
N GLY A 319 8.68 -10.45 0.99
CA GLY A 319 8.04 -10.57 -0.33
C GLY A 319 7.03 -9.49 -0.75
N ALA A 320 6.34 -8.84 0.18
CA ALA A 320 5.35 -7.82 -0.15
C ALA A 320 5.98 -6.64 -0.91
N SER A 321 5.21 -6.08 -1.85
CA SER A 321 5.61 -4.95 -2.70
C SER A 321 4.69 -3.75 -2.57
N LEU A 322 3.47 -3.95 -2.06
CA LEU A 322 2.51 -2.92 -1.69
C LEU A 322 1.95 -3.24 -0.31
N LEU A 323 1.88 -2.23 0.56
CA LEU A 323 1.36 -2.34 1.92
C LEU A 323 0.07 -1.54 1.99
N CYS A 324 -1.05 -2.20 2.29
CA CYS A 324 -2.26 -1.49 2.69
C CYS A 324 -2.05 -1.03 4.11
N TYR A 325 -2.22 0.27 4.34
CA TYR A 325 -2.11 0.80 5.67
C TYR A 325 -3.17 0.22 6.62
N VAL A 326 -2.93 0.39 7.91
CA VAL A 326 -3.93 0.18 8.96
C VAL A 326 -3.90 1.43 9.82
N THR A 327 -5.08 1.93 10.19
CA THR A 327 -5.19 3.17 10.97
C THR A 327 -5.30 2.87 12.47
N PRO A 328 -5.08 3.85 13.36
CA PRO A 328 -5.43 3.70 14.77
C PRO A 328 -6.91 3.33 15.00
N ALA A 329 -7.80 3.69 14.08
CA ALA A 329 -9.23 3.42 14.15
C ALA A 329 -9.65 2.02 13.67
N GLU A 330 -8.70 1.19 13.21
CA GLU A 330 -9.00 -0.19 12.81
C GLU A 330 -9.70 -0.95 13.96
N HIS A 331 -10.69 -1.77 13.63
CA HIS A 331 -11.56 -2.48 14.57
C HIS A 331 -12.41 -1.60 15.50
N LEU A 332 -12.35 -0.26 15.38
CA LEU A 332 -13.05 0.68 16.26
C LEU A 332 -14.02 1.59 15.51
N GLY A 333 -13.71 1.99 14.28
CA GLY A 333 -14.60 2.85 13.48
C GLY A 333 -13.99 3.40 12.21
N LEU A 334 -14.65 4.41 11.63
CA LEU A 334 -14.13 5.11 10.45
C LEU A 334 -12.99 6.06 10.85
N PRO A 335 -11.86 6.05 10.13
CA PRO A 335 -10.71 6.90 10.46
C PRO A 335 -11.01 8.37 10.21
N THR A 336 -10.48 9.22 11.09
CA THR A 336 -10.37 10.67 10.92
C THR A 336 -9.19 11.04 10.01
N GLU A 337 -9.03 12.32 9.69
CA GLU A 337 -7.87 12.81 8.94
C GLU A 337 -6.53 12.53 9.67
N ASP A 338 -6.52 12.64 11.00
CA ASP A 338 -5.33 12.33 11.81
C ASP A 338 -5.00 10.83 11.81
N ASP A 339 -6.03 9.98 11.88
CA ASP A 339 -5.88 8.52 11.78
C ASP A 339 -5.31 8.10 10.42
N VAL A 340 -5.77 8.75 9.34
CA VAL A 340 -5.25 8.53 7.98
C VAL A 340 -3.76 8.88 7.93
N ARG A 341 -3.37 10.08 8.41
CA ARG A 341 -1.95 10.48 8.45
C ARG A 341 -1.11 9.50 9.27
N ALA A 342 -1.58 9.11 10.45
CA ALA A 342 -0.87 8.17 11.32
C ALA A 342 -0.65 6.81 10.66
N GLY A 343 -1.69 6.26 10.02
CA GLY A 343 -1.60 4.97 9.30
C GLY A 343 -0.64 5.04 8.11
N VAL A 344 -0.69 6.12 7.32
CA VAL A 344 0.20 6.27 6.15
C VAL A 344 1.65 6.39 6.60
N VAL A 345 1.93 7.25 7.59
CA VAL A 345 3.29 7.45 8.11
C VAL A 345 3.84 6.15 8.71
N ALA A 346 3.05 5.41 9.49
CA ALA A 346 3.46 4.12 10.05
C ALA A 346 3.83 3.10 8.95
N SER A 347 3.01 3.03 7.89
CA SER A 347 3.26 2.13 6.75
C SER A 347 4.46 2.57 5.90
N ARG A 348 4.69 3.89 5.75
CA ARG A 348 5.87 4.44 5.07
C ARG A 348 7.15 4.16 5.84
N ILE A 349 7.10 4.18 7.18
CA ILE A 349 8.21 3.74 8.03
C ILE A 349 8.50 2.26 7.79
N ALA A 350 7.47 1.40 7.80
CA ALA A 350 7.63 -0.04 7.57
C ALA A 350 8.21 -0.35 6.18
N ALA A 351 7.67 0.28 5.12
CA ALA A 351 8.16 0.16 3.75
C ALA A 351 9.65 0.56 3.64
N HIS A 352 10.01 1.74 4.17
CA HIS A 352 11.39 2.24 4.12
C HIS A 352 12.36 1.36 4.92
N ALA A 353 11.96 0.91 6.11
CA ALA A 353 12.77 0.02 6.94
C ALA A 353 13.08 -1.31 6.22
N ALA A 354 12.07 -1.89 5.55
CA ALA A 354 12.25 -3.07 4.73
C ALA A 354 13.18 -2.81 3.53
N ASP A 355 13.01 -1.70 2.82
CA ASP A 355 13.85 -1.34 1.66
C ASP A 355 15.32 -1.16 2.04
N VAL A 356 15.60 -0.54 3.21
CA VAL A 356 16.95 -0.45 3.77
C VAL A 356 17.51 -1.82 4.12
N ALA A 357 16.72 -2.67 4.81
CA ALA A 357 17.15 -4.01 5.19
C ALA A 357 17.44 -4.92 3.98
N ARG A 358 16.68 -4.72 2.88
CA ARG A 358 16.88 -5.39 1.59
C ARG A 358 18.05 -4.82 0.78
N LYS A 359 18.67 -3.73 1.26
CA LYS A 359 19.77 -3.02 0.60
C LYS A 359 19.40 -2.55 -0.80
N LEU A 360 18.17 -2.05 -0.98
CA LEU A 360 17.80 -1.42 -2.24
C LEU A 360 18.75 -0.24 -2.53
N PRO A 361 19.23 -0.07 -3.77
CA PRO A 361 20.10 1.04 -4.13
C PRO A 361 19.51 2.39 -3.71
N GLY A 362 20.31 3.20 -3.02
CA GLY A 362 19.90 4.53 -2.55
C GLY A 362 18.99 4.58 -1.31
N ALA A 363 18.41 3.46 -0.86
CA ALA A 363 17.45 3.46 0.25
C ALA A 363 18.03 4.08 1.54
N ILE A 364 19.27 3.72 1.89
CA ILE A 364 19.93 4.20 3.12
C ILE A 364 20.42 5.66 3.04
N GLU A 365 20.45 6.28 1.87
CA GLU A 365 21.02 7.61 1.68
C GLU A 365 20.24 8.69 2.45
N ARG A 366 18.91 8.54 2.53
CA ARG A 366 18.05 9.45 3.30
C ARG A 366 18.35 9.36 4.80
N ASP A 367 18.60 8.17 5.34
CA ASP A 367 18.99 7.96 6.74
C ASP A 367 20.37 8.58 7.04
N ILE A 368 21.33 8.41 6.13
CA ILE A 368 22.67 9.02 6.27
C ILE A 368 22.56 10.55 6.22
N ALA A 369 21.77 11.10 5.30
CA ALA A 369 21.53 12.54 5.22
C ALA A 369 20.84 13.07 6.50
N MET A 370 19.89 12.32 7.04
CA MET A 370 19.21 12.62 8.32
C MET A 370 20.21 12.63 9.48
N ALA A 371 21.10 11.65 9.55
CA ALA A 371 22.14 11.58 10.57
C ALA A 371 23.11 12.77 10.49
N ARG A 372 23.52 13.17 9.28
CA ARG A 372 24.35 14.36 9.05
C ARG A 372 23.64 15.63 9.51
N ALA A 373 22.37 15.83 9.13
CA ALA A 373 21.58 16.98 9.58
C ALA A 373 21.46 17.05 11.11
N ARG A 374 21.30 15.91 11.78
CA ARG A 374 21.29 15.81 13.25
C ARG A 374 22.65 16.18 13.88
N MET A 375 23.75 15.69 13.32
CA MET A 375 25.11 16.05 13.76
C MET A 375 25.40 17.54 13.58
N ASP A 376 24.80 18.16 12.56
CA ASP A 376 24.96 19.58 12.28
C ASP A 376 23.98 20.48 13.01
N PHE A 377 23.02 19.91 13.75
CA PHE A 377 21.89 20.63 14.36
C PHE A 377 21.12 21.45 13.32
N ASP A 378 21.08 20.98 12.07
CA ASP A 378 20.26 21.56 11.02
C ASP A 378 18.83 21.02 11.13
N TRP A 379 18.09 21.60 12.07
CA TRP A 379 16.70 21.25 12.34
C TRP A 379 15.81 21.40 11.10
N LYS A 380 16.05 22.44 10.27
CA LYS A 380 15.28 22.66 9.05
C LYS A 380 15.48 21.49 8.10
N ARG A 381 16.73 21.12 7.83
CA ARG A 381 17.05 19.98 6.97
C ARG A 381 16.57 18.66 7.56
N GLN A 382 16.63 18.50 8.87
CA GLN A 382 16.08 17.34 9.57
C GLN A 382 14.57 17.18 9.32
N PHE A 383 13.80 18.27 9.38
CA PHE A 383 12.36 18.22 9.09
C PHE A 383 12.07 17.95 7.61
N GLU A 384 12.83 18.56 6.70
CA GLU A 384 12.70 18.29 5.25
C GLU A 384 12.99 16.82 4.89
N LEU A 385 13.94 16.20 5.60
CA LEU A 385 14.30 14.80 5.40
C LEU A 385 13.36 13.82 6.12
N SER A 386 12.52 14.26 7.04
CA SER A 386 11.57 13.40 7.78
C SER A 386 10.48 12.85 6.85
N LEU A 387 10.00 11.64 7.10
CA LEU A 387 8.81 11.10 6.41
C LEU A 387 7.57 11.95 6.71
N ASP A 388 7.45 12.46 7.94
CA ASP A 388 6.50 13.50 8.31
C ASP A 388 7.23 14.68 8.93
N GLY A 389 7.62 15.64 8.08
CA GLY A 389 8.30 16.87 8.51
C GLY A 389 7.41 17.81 9.33
N VAL A 390 6.10 17.79 9.08
CA VAL A 390 5.13 18.66 9.75
C VAL A 390 5.01 18.25 11.22
N SER A 391 4.73 16.97 11.48
CA SER A 391 4.63 16.46 12.85
C SER A 391 5.97 16.51 13.59
N ALA A 392 7.09 16.22 12.92
CA ALA A 392 8.41 16.33 13.52
C ALA A 392 8.71 17.77 14.00
N ARG A 393 8.41 18.77 13.17
CA ARG A 393 8.57 20.18 13.52
C ARG A 393 7.66 20.60 14.67
N GLN A 394 6.39 20.19 14.64
CA GLN A 394 5.42 20.50 15.69
C GLN A 394 5.87 19.97 17.05
N ARG A 395 6.30 18.70 17.12
CA ARG A 395 6.81 18.07 18.37
C ARG A 395 8.05 18.78 18.90
N TYR A 396 8.97 19.18 18.01
CA TYR A 396 10.14 19.94 18.39
C TYR A 396 9.77 21.31 18.98
N GLN A 397 8.84 22.02 18.34
CA GLN A 397 8.39 23.35 18.77
C GLN A 397 7.64 23.33 20.11
N GLN A 398 6.89 22.26 20.41
CA GLN A 398 6.13 22.12 21.65
C GLN A 398 7.00 22.15 22.92
N THR A 399 8.27 21.77 22.83
CA THR A 399 9.15 21.62 24.00
C THR A 399 10.34 22.59 23.99
N LEU A 400 10.39 23.49 23.01
CA LEU A 400 11.49 24.45 22.85
C LEU A 400 11.48 25.50 23.97
N CYS A 401 12.41 25.36 24.93
CA CYS A 401 12.67 26.39 25.93
C CYS A 401 13.61 27.46 25.37
N GLY A 402 13.09 28.67 25.15
CA GLY A 402 13.88 29.84 24.73
C GLY A 402 13.60 30.30 23.29
N LYS A 403 13.33 31.60 23.11
CA LYS A 403 13.04 32.20 21.80
C LYS A 403 14.35 32.38 20.98
N GLY A 404 14.43 31.74 19.81
CA GLY A 404 15.08 32.36 18.64
C GLY A 404 16.59 32.24 18.46
N ARG A 405 17.30 31.24 19.01
CA ARG A 405 18.69 30.94 18.58
C ARG A 405 18.78 29.59 17.87
N LYS A 406 19.71 29.46 16.92
CA LYS A 406 20.12 28.16 16.34
C LYS A 406 20.47 27.23 17.49
N ALA A 407 19.55 26.37 17.89
CA ALA A 407 19.72 25.49 19.03
C ALA A 407 20.67 24.35 18.64
N ASP A 408 21.81 24.26 19.30
CA ASP A 408 22.80 23.19 19.17
C ASP A 408 22.46 21.98 20.08
N HIS A 409 21.18 21.83 20.43
CA HIS A 409 20.62 20.77 21.28
C HIS A 409 19.09 20.79 21.24
N CYS A 410 18.43 19.74 21.75
CA CYS A 410 16.99 19.72 22.01
C CYS A 410 16.68 19.75 23.51
N SER A 411 15.40 19.81 23.85
CA SER A 411 14.87 19.82 25.22
C SER A 411 15.14 18.53 26.01
N MET A 412 15.34 17.39 25.34
CA MET A 412 15.49 16.07 26.00
C MET A 412 16.70 16.02 26.95
N CYS A 413 17.88 16.46 26.50
CA CYS A 413 19.11 16.43 27.30
C CYS A 413 19.55 17.84 27.75
N GLY A 414 18.99 18.89 27.16
CA GLY A 414 19.51 20.24 27.32
C GLY A 414 20.92 20.40 26.73
N LYS A 415 21.49 21.58 26.94
CA LYS A 415 22.76 22.00 26.31
C LYS A 415 23.97 21.20 26.78
N ASP A 416 24.07 20.93 28.08
CA ASP A 416 25.29 20.43 28.69
C ASP A 416 25.40 18.90 28.69
N PHE A 417 24.27 18.20 28.55
CA PHE A 417 24.24 16.72 28.48
C PHE A 417 23.95 16.19 27.06
N CYS A 418 23.92 17.05 26.04
CA CYS A 418 23.73 16.61 24.66
C CYS A 418 24.99 15.89 24.13
N ALA A 419 24.89 14.58 23.93
CA ALA A 419 26.00 13.75 23.43
C ALA A 419 26.51 14.19 22.05
N VAL A 420 25.61 14.53 21.12
CA VAL A 420 25.97 14.99 19.76
C VAL A 420 26.82 16.26 19.82
N ARG A 421 26.46 17.19 20.71
CA ARG A 421 27.20 18.44 20.92
C ARG A 421 28.57 18.19 21.52
N ALA A 422 28.65 17.28 22.50
CA ALA A 422 29.93 16.87 23.09
C ALA A 422 30.87 16.26 22.03
N THR A 423 30.37 15.35 21.20
CA THR A 423 31.14 14.73 20.11
C THR A 423 31.60 15.74 19.06
N LYS A 424 30.76 16.72 18.70
CA LYS A 424 31.13 17.78 17.77
C LYS A 424 32.31 18.61 18.30
N LYS A 425 32.25 19.02 19.57
CA LYS A 425 33.36 19.72 20.23
C LYS A 425 34.64 18.89 20.31
N LEU A 426 34.53 17.59 20.62
CA LEU A 426 35.69 16.69 20.64
C LEU A 426 36.37 16.64 19.27
N SER A 427 35.58 16.55 18.20
CA SER A 427 36.07 16.52 16.82
C SER A 427 36.78 17.83 16.43
N GLU A 428 36.18 18.98 16.77
CA GLU A 428 36.77 20.31 16.55
C GLU A 428 38.10 20.48 17.29
N ASN A 429 38.17 20.04 18.55
CA ASN A 429 39.40 20.10 19.35
C ASN A 429 40.51 19.21 18.79
N LEU A 430 40.19 17.99 18.34
CA LEU A 430 41.16 17.07 17.73
C LEU A 430 41.74 17.66 16.43
N ILE A 431 40.89 18.24 15.58
CA ILE A 431 41.32 18.90 14.33
C ILE A 431 42.23 20.10 14.65
N ALA A 432 41.84 20.94 15.62
CA ALA A 432 42.62 22.10 16.04
C ALA A 432 44.00 21.70 16.60
N ASN A 433 44.06 20.65 17.42
CA ASN A 433 45.31 20.14 17.98
C ASN A 433 46.22 19.55 16.90
N THR A 434 45.66 18.83 15.93
CA THR A 434 46.42 18.28 14.78
C THR A 434 46.98 19.41 13.90
N ALA A 435 46.20 20.46 13.67
CA ALA A 435 46.64 21.63 12.90
C ALA A 435 47.74 22.42 13.63
N ARG A 436 47.67 22.55 14.97
CA ARG A 436 48.73 23.15 15.79
C ARG A 436 50.03 22.34 15.67
N CYS A 437 49.96 21.02 15.83
CA CYS A 437 51.13 20.14 15.75
C CYS A 437 51.83 20.22 14.37
N LYS A 438 51.05 20.27 13.27
CA LYS A 438 51.59 20.47 11.91
C LYS A 438 52.24 21.84 11.69
N LYS A 439 51.77 22.90 12.35
CA LYS A 439 52.41 24.22 12.27
C LYS A 439 53.75 24.24 12.99
N THR A 440 53.83 23.62 14.17
CA THR A 440 55.08 23.54 14.96
C THR A 440 56.18 22.76 14.24
N LEU A 441 55.81 21.76 13.43
CA LEU A 441 56.73 20.96 12.60
C LEU A 441 57.21 21.66 11.32
N LYS A 442 56.56 22.75 10.87
CA LYS A 442 56.99 23.55 9.70
C LYS A 442 57.85 24.76 10.06
N THR A 443 57.94 25.09 11.35
CA THR A 443 58.74 26.20 11.89
C THR A 443 60.05 25.74 12.53
N LYS A 444 60.35 24.44 12.44
CA LYS A 444 61.67 23.85 12.64
C LYS A 444 62.16 23.37 11.28
#